data_AF-M5CAI7-F1
#
_entry.id   AF-M5CAI7-F1
#
_cell.length_a   1.000
_cell.length_b   1.000
_cell.length_c   1.000
_cell.angle_alpha   90.00
_cell.angle_beta   90.00
_cell.angle_gamma   90.00
#
_symmetry.space_group_name_H-M   'P 1'
#
loop_
_entity.id
_entity.type
_entity.pdbx_description
1 polymer ?
#
loop_
_entity_poly.entity_id
_entity_poly.type
_entity_poly.pdbx_seq_one_letter_code
_entity_poly.pdbx_strand_id
1 'polypeptide(L)'
;MVSMLPRNESEDKAIQVTYAFNKWYNLNSRTPSFRFGHGHIFNNYFLGNNDGINTRVGAELLVQNNVFENVSKPLYSTDNGYANASGNDFGGASNTALTTTWSAVGYSYTLTATASVKAFVNSNAGAKLSF
;
A
#
# COMPACT_ATOMS: atom_id res chain seq x y z
N MET A 1 2.58 0.27 -34.87
CA MET A 1 2.85 -0.05 -33.45
C MET A 1 1.49 -0.25 -32.79
N VAL A 2 1.08 -1.50 -32.55
CA VAL A 2 -0.18 -1.79 -31.85
C VAL A 2 0.12 -1.65 -30.36
N SER A 3 -0.28 -0.54 -29.75
CA SER A 3 -0.29 -0.43 -28.30
C SER A 3 -1.38 -1.36 -27.77
N MET A 4 -0.99 -2.50 -27.20
CA MET A 4 -1.90 -3.29 -26.39
C MET A 4 -2.22 -2.50 -25.12
N LEU A 5 -3.29 -1.71 -25.15
CA LEU A 5 -3.89 -1.20 -23.92
C LEU A 5 -4.44 -2.42 -23.15
N PRO A 6 -4.11 -2.65 -21.86
CA PRO A 6 -4.83 -3.60 -21.03
C PRO A 6 -6.34 -3.43 -21.22
N ARG A 7 -7.05 -4.55 -21.43
CA ARG A 7 -8.46 -4.56 -21.86
C ARG A 7 -9.46 -3.88 -20.90
N ASN A 8 -9.02 -3.41 -19.73
CA ASN A 8 -9.86 -2.83 -18.67
C ASN A 8 -9.38 -1.45 -18.18
N GLU A 9 -8.50 -0.75 -18.92
CA GLU A 9 -7.93 0.54 -18.49
C GLU A 9 -8.96 1.61 -18.14
N SER A 10 -10.12 1.61 -18.79
CA SER A 10 -11.14 2.64 -18.56
C SER A 10 -11.89 2.39 -17.27
N GLU A 11 -12.18 1.13 -16.97
CA GLU A 11 -12.90 0.67 -15.78
C GLU A 11 -12.02 0.83 -14.53
N ASP A 12 -10.73 0.51 -14.63
CA ASP A 12 -9.79 0.51 -13.51
C ASP A 12 -9.47 1.94 -13.00
N LYS A 13 -9.62 2.97 -13.85
CA LYS A 13 -9.38 4.38 -13.47
C LYS A 13 -10.39 4.92 -12.46
N ALA A 14 -11.60 4.38 -12.42
CA ALA A 14 -12.65 4.81 -11.49
C ALA A 14 -12.54 4.12 -10.11
N ILE A 15 -11.63 3.15 -9.97
CA ILE A 15 -11.53 2.35 -8.75
C ILE A 15 -10.72 3.09 -7.69
N GLN A 16 -11.30 3.21 -6.50
CA GLN A 16 -10.60 3.61 -5.29
C GLN A 16 -10.58 2.45 -4.28
N VAL A 17 -9.41 1.87 -4.02
CA VAL A 17 -9.26 0.72 -3.08
C VAL A 17 -8.62 1.18 -1.78
N THR A 18 -9.08 0.62 -0.66
CA THR A 18 -8.48 0.86 0.66
C THR A 18 -7.98 -0.43 1.28
N TYR A 19 -6.70 -0.46 1.65
CA TYR A 19 -6.11 -1.52 2.48
C TYR A 19 -5.78 -0.95 3.84
N ALA A 20 -6.49 -1.40 4.88
CA ALA A 20 -6.30 -0.96 6.25
C ALA A 20 -6.18 -2.12 7.22
N PHE A 21 -5.29 -2.00 8.22
CA PHE A 21 -5.14 -2.95 9.33
C PHE A 21 -4.84 -4.41 8.93
N ASN A 22 -4.24 -4.61 7.76
CA ASN A 22 -3.87 -5.95 7.28
C ASN A 22 -2.48 -6.37 7.78
N LYS A 23 -2.28 -7.69 7.96
CA LYS A 23 -0.96 -8.29 8.10
C LYS A 23 -0.53 -8.94 6.78
N TRP A 24 0.55 -8.45 6.20
CA TRP A 24 1.18 -9.00 4.99
C TRP A 24 2.44 -9.74 5.41
N TYR A 25 2.39 -11.07 5.43
CA TYR A 25 3.44 -11.87 6.08
C TYR A 25 4.01 -12.95 5.16
N ASN A 26 5.34 -12.99 5.05
CA ASN A 26 6.09 -14.02 4.33
C ASN A 26 5.64 -14.16 2.86
N LEU A 27 5.50 -13.03 2.18
CA LEU A 27 5.06 -12.95 0.78
C LEU A 27 6.23 -12.54 -0.13
N ASN A 28 6.30 -13.10 -1.33
CA ASN A 28 7.35 -12.70 -2.26
C ASN A 28 7.14 -11.27 -2.80
N SER A 29 6.00 -10.98 -3.42
CA SER A 29 5.77 -9.66 -4.03
C SER A 29 4.28 -9.34 -4.16
N ARG A 30 3.98 -8.16 -4.72
CA ARG A 30 2.64 -7.66 -5.00
C ARG A 30 1.82 -7.46 -3.72
N THR A 31 2.35 -6.66 -2.79
CA THR A 31 1.68 -6.35 -1.52
C THR A 31 1.34 -4.86 -1.38
N PRO A 32 0.51 -4.25 -2.26
CA PRO A 32 -0.01 -4.72 -3.55
C PRO A 32 0.90 -4.32 -4.73
N SER A 33 0.63 -4.85 -5.92
CA SER A 33 1.04 -4.23 -7.19
C SER A 33 -0.15 -3.46 -7.75
N PHE A 34 -0.19 -2.15 -7.50
CA PHE A 34 -1.32 -1.27 -7.77
C PHE A 34 -1.18 -0.63 -9.15
N ARG A 35 -2.25 -0.63 -9.94
CA ARG A 35 -2.30 -0.01 -11.28
C ARG A 35 -3.57 0.82 -11.40
N PHE A 36 -3.45 1.97 -12.07
CA PHE A 36 -4.56 2.91 -12.30
C PHE A 36 -5.22 3.39 -10.99
N GLY A 37 -6.13 4.36 -11.10
CA GLY A 37 -6.99 4.79 -10.01
C GLY A 37 -6.27 5.29 -8.76
N HIS A 38 -7.00 5.24 -7.64
CA HIS A 38 -6.57 5.76 -6.35
C HIS A 38 -6.50 4.66 -5.31
N GLY A 39 -5.48 4.67 -4.46
CA GLY A 39 -5.33 3.68 -3.39
C GLY A 39 -5.00 4.32 -2.06
N HIS A 40 -5.72 3.95 -1.02
CA HIS A 40 -5.39 4.36 0.35
C HIS A 40 -4.89 3.15 1.14
N ILE A 41 -3.60 3.15 1.47
CA ILE A 41 -2.94 2.03 2.14
C ILE A 41 -2.45 2.54 3.48
N PHE A 42 -3.14 2.21 4.58
CA PHE A 42 -2.80 2.75 5.89
C PHE A 42 -2.86 1.75 7.04
N ASN A 43 -2.04 1.97 8.06
CA ASN A 43 -1.99 1.14 9.27
C ASN A 43 -1.90 -0.38 9.02
N ASN A 44 -1.23 -0.80 7.94
CA ASN A 44 -0.91 -2.19 7.69
C ASN A 44 0.46 -2.56 8.29
N TYR A 45 0.64 -3.85 8.57
CA TYR A 45 1.91 -4.42 9.00
C TYR A 45 2.46 -5.38 7.94
N PHE A 46 3.60 -5.03 7.34
CA PHE A 46 4.33 -5.83 6.37
C PHE A 46 5.53 -6.48 7.05
N LEU A 47 5.59 -7.82 7.05
CA LEU A 47 6.61 -8.58 7.77
C LEU A 47 7.22 -9.67 6.89
N GLY A 48 8.51 -9.57 6.64
CA GLY A 48 9.28 -10.61 5.94
C GLY A 48 8.86 -10.78 4.48
N ASN A 49 8.33 -9.73 3.86
CA ASN A 49 8.05 -9.75 2.43
C ASN A 49 9.31 -9.37 1.65
N ASN A 50 9.53 -9.98 0.48
CA ASN A 50 10.67 -9.58 -0.34
C ASN A 50 10.45 -8.17 -0.93
N ASP A 51 9.28 -7.95 -1.57
CA ASP A 51 8.82 -6.63 -2.04
C ASP A 51 7.52 -6.18 -1.35
N GLY A 52 7.42 -4.87 -1.08
CA GLY A 52 6.24 -4.21 -0.53
C GLY A 52 5.26 -3.70 -1.60
N ILE A 53 4.88 -2.43 -1.45
CA ILE A 53 3.93 -1.72 -2.30
C ILE A 53 4.62 -1.29 -3.59
N ASN A 54 4.07 -1.71 -4.73
CA ASN A 54 4.49 -1.24 -6.06
C ASN A 54 3.36 -0.43 -6.71
N THR A 55 3.54 0.89 -6.84
CA THR A 55 2.61 1.77 -7.56
C THR A 55 3.00 1.86 -9.04
N ARG A 56 2.01 1.71 -9.94
CA ARG A 56 2.27 1.57 -11.38
C ARG A 56 1.20 2.21 -12.26
N VAL A 57 1.57 2.48 -13.50
CA VAL A 57 0.67 2.84 -14.61
C VAL A 57 -0.33 3.94 -14.22
N GLY A 58 0.19 5.07 -13.74
CA GLY A 58 -0.61 6.24 -13.37
C GLY A 58 -1.40 6.11 -12.07
N ALA A 59 -1.24 5.02 -11.30
CA ALA A 59 -1.84 4.93 -9.96
C ALA A 59 -1.32 6.03 -9.04
N GLU A 60 -2.19 6.57 -8.20
CA GLU A 60 -1.82 7.53 -7.17
C GLU A 60 -2.22 6.97 -5.80
N LEU A 61 -1.23 6.75 -4.94
CA LEU A 61 -1.44 6.12 -3.63
C LEU A 61 -1.26 7.11 -2.49
N LEU A 62 -2.15 7.07 -1.51
CA LEU A 62 -1.97 7.68 -0.21
C LEU A 62 -1.50 6.56 0.74
N VAL A 63 -0.24 6.62 1.17
CA VAL A 63 0.42 5.55 1.93
C VAL A 63 0.78 6.06 3.32
N GLN A 64 0.02 5.67 4.35
CA GLN A 64 0.07 6.34 5.65
C GLN A 64 0.24 5.39 6.84
N ASN A 65 1.17 5.71 7.74
CA ASN A 65 1.36 5.01 9.02
C ASN A 65 1.40 3.47 8.90
N ASN A 66 1.99 2.93 7.83
CA ASN A 66 2.27 1.50 7.73
C ASN A 66 3.60 1.17 8.40
N VAL A 67 3.76 -0.08 8.84
CA VAL A 67 5.00 -0.59 9.42
C VAL A 67 5.55 -1.68 8.52
N PHE A 68 6.82 -1.57 8.15
CA PHE A 68 7.55 -2.55 7.35
C PHE A 68 8.72 -3.10 8.17
N GLU A 69 8.79 -4.43 8.28
CA GLU A 69 9.85 -5.13 9.00
C GLU A 69 10.41 -6.24 8.09
N ASN A 70 11.74 -6.22 7.87
CA ASN A 70 12.41 -7.15 6.96
C ASN A 70 11.82 -7.11 5.53
N VAL A 71 11.59 -5.91 4.99
CA VAL A 71 11.12 -5.68 3.61
C VAL A 71 12.12 -4.83 2.85
N SER A 72 12.67 -5.36 1.75
CA SER A 72 13.78 -4.70 1.03
C SER A 72 13.34 -3.47 0.24
N LYS A 73 12.14 -3.52 -0.35
CA LYS A 73 11.53 -2.45 -1.14
C LYS A 73 10.12 -2.16 -0.63
N PRO A 74 9.98 -1.41 0.48
CA PRO A 74 8.69 -1.28 1.14
C PRO A 74 7.67 -0.46 0.32
N LEU A 75 8.13 0.58 -0.37
CA LEU A 75 7.32 1.39 -1.28
C LEU A 75 8.18 1.83 -2.47
N TYR A 76 7.77 1.44 -3.66
CA TYR A 76 8.47 1.74 -4.91
C TYR A 76 7.49 1.90 -6.06
N SER A 77 7.98 2.44 -7.18
CA SER A 77 7.20 2.60 -8.40
C SER A 77 7.86 1.94 -9.60
N THR A 78 7.05 1.33 -10.47
CA THR A 78 7.46 0.95 -11.84
C THR A 78 6.41 1.45 -12.82
N ASP A 79 6.77 1.74 -14.07
CA ASP A 79 5.80 2.16 -15.10
C ASP A 79 4.99 3.42 -14.75
N ASN A 80 5.62 4.43 -14.14
CA ASN A 80 5.01 5.74 -13.81
C ASN A 80 3.78 5.68 -12.87
N GLY A 81 3.88 4.96 -11.75
CA GLY A 81 2.95 5.13 -10.62
C GLY A 81 3.51 6.04 -9.54
N TYR A 82 2.63 6.59 -8.70
CA TYR A 82 2.95 7.63 -7.73
C TYR A 82 2.42 7.30 -6.33
N ALA A 83 3.07 7.88 -5.32
CA ALA A 83 2.65 7.79 -3.93
C ALA A 83 2.88 9.12 -3.19
N ASN A 84 1.91 9.47 -2.35
CA ASN A 84 2.02 10.44 -1.27
C ASN A 84 2.16 9.64 0.03
N ALA A 85 3.39 9.61 0.57
CA ALA A 85 3.73 8.79 1.73
C ALA A 85 3.95 9.65 2.97
N SER A 86 3.29 9.31 4.09
CA SER A 86 3.47 10.01 5.36
C SER A 86 3.42 9.06 6.56
N GLY A 87 4.26 9.33 7.57
CA GLY A 87 4.24 8.60 8.85
C GLY A 87 4.57 7.10 8.81
N ASN A 88 5.01 6.54 7.68
CA ASN A 88 5.38 5.12 7.60
C ASN A 88 6.71 4.84 8.32
N ASP A 89 6.81 3.67 8.94
CA ASP A 89 8.07 3.10 9.40
C ASP A 89 8.56 2.09 8.36
N PHE A 90 9.60 2.45 7.61
CA PHE A 90 10.17 1.63 6.54
C PHE A 90 11.21 0.61 7.03
N GLY A 91 11.43 0.47 8.34
CA GLY A 91 12.35 -0.53 8.88
C GLY A 91 13.80 -0.33 8.42
N GLY A 92 14.20 0.92 8.18
CA GLY A 92 15.53 1.28 7.67
C GLY A 92 15.67 1.24 6.14
N ALA A 93 14.68 0.77 5.40
CA ALA A 93 14.64 0.87 3.93
C ALA A 93 14.11 2.24 3.47
N SER A 94 14.23 2.52 2.17
CA SER A 94 13.81 3.79 1.57
C SER A 94 12.51 3.67 0.77
N ASN A 95 11.72 4.75 0.76
CA ASN A 95 10.68 4.97 -0.24
C ASN A 95 11.31 5.45 -1.55
N THR A 96 11.06 4.74 -2.66
CA THR A 96 11.55 5.09 -3.99
C THR A 96 10.43 5.29 -5.02
N ALA A 97 9.18 5.40 -4.56
CA ALA A 97 8.06 5.72 -5.45
C ALA A 97 8.14 7.17 -5.94
N LEU A 98 7.70 7.41 -7.19
CA LEU A 98 7.45 8.77 -7.67
C LEU A 98 6.38 9.46 -6.81
N THR A 99 6.40 10.78 -6.75
CA THR A 99 5.52 11.57 -5.87
C THR A 99 4.26 12.05 -6.58
N THR A 100 3.13 12.08 -5.86
CA THR A 100 1.87 12.71 -6.31
C THR A 100 1.43 13.79 -5.32
N THR A 101 0.59 14.72 -5.79
CA THR A 101 -0.09 15.73 -4.96
C THR A 101 -1.45 15.26 -4.43
N TRP A 102 -1.98 14.14 -4.93
CA TRP A 102 -3.19 13.53 -4.42
C TRP A 102 -2.99 13.15 -2.94
N SER A 103 -3.89 13.63 -2.08
CA SER A 103 -3.67 13.67 -0.62
C SER A 103 -4.91 13.45 0.21
N ALA A 104 -6.07 13.25 -0.43
CA ALA A 104 -7.34 13.15 0.28
C ALA A 104 -8.22 12.03 -0.31
N VAL A 105 -8.89 11.34 0.59
CA VAL A 105 -9.92 10.36 0.28
C VAL A 105 -11.29 10.94 0.64
N GLY A 106 -12.33 10.60 -0.12
CA GLY A 106 -13.69 11.12 0.09
C GLY A 106 -14.44 10.57 1.31
N TYR A 107 -13.74 10.00 2.29
CA TYR A 107 -14.32 9.41 3.50
C TYR A 107 -13.50 9.77 4.74
N SER A 108 -14.14 9.70 5.91
CA SER A 108 -13.46 9.91 7.20
C SER A 108 -12.72 8.66 7.66
N TYR A 109 -11.54 8.84 8.24
CA TYR A 109 -10.74 7.76 8.83
C TYR A 109 -9.91 8.31 10.00
N THR A 110 -9.36 7.41 10.81
CA THR A 110 -8.43 7.76 11.88
C THR A 110 -7.19 6.90 11.73
N LEU A 111 -6.02 7.54 11.81
CA LEU A 111 -4.75 6.83 11.77
C LEU A 111 -4.37 6.40 13.19
N THR A 112 -4.14 5.11 13.36
CA THR A 112 -3.39 4.59 14.50
C THR A 112 -1.95 5.11 14.42
N ALA A 113 -1.38 5.51 15.57
CA ALA A 113 0.02 5.91 15.64
C ALA A 113 0.92 4.78 15.15
N THR A 114 1.91 5.09 14.31
CA THR A 114 2.76 4.09 13.64
C THR A 114 3.39 3.08 14.61
N ALA A 115 3.85 3.55 15.77
CA ALA A 115 4.41 2.71 16.83
C ALA A 115 3.43 1.67 17.40
N SER A 116 2.12 1.92 17.31
CA SER A 116 1.07 1.02 17.82
C SER A 116 0.54 0.06 16.76
N VAL A 117 0.82 0.28 15.47
CA VAL A 117 0.25 -0.49 14.35
C VAL A 117 0.61 -1.97 14.44
N LYS A 118 1.88 -2.30 14.69
CA LYS A 118 2.33 -3.71 14.79
C LYS A 118 1.56 -4.47 15.87
N ALA A 119 1.40 -3.88 17.06
CA ALA A 119 0.66 -4.51 18.14
C ALA A 119 -0.82 -4.65 17.77
N PHE A 120 -1.43 -3.57 17.28
CA PHE A 120 -2.84 -3.56 16.90
C PHE A 120 -3.16 -4.62 15.84
N VAL A 121 -2.37 -4.71 14.78
CA VAL A 121 -2.61 -5.66 13.68
C VAL A 121 -2.45 -7.10 14.15
N ASN A 122 -1.41 -7.42 14.93
CA ASN A 122 -1.24 -8.80 15.44
C ASN A 122 -2.37 -9.23 16.37
N SER A 123 -2.97 -8.30 17.12
CA SER A 123 -4.11 -8.59 17.99
C SER A 123 -5.45 -8.61 17.27
N ASN A 124 -5.57 -7.99 16.08
CA ASN A 124 -6.88 -7.72 15.45
C ASN A 124 -7.10 -8.30 14.07
N ALA A 125 -6.05 -8.58 13.30
CA ALA A 125 -6.21 -9.15 11.96
C ALA A 125 -6.48 -10.66 12.00
N GLY A 126 -7.27 -11.14 11.04
CA GLY A 126 -7.58 -12.57 10.87
C GLY A 126 -8.82 -13.05 11.64
N ALA A 127 -9.14 -14.34 11.49
CA ALA A 127 -10.27 -14.94 12.17
C ALA A 127 -9.99 -15.10 13.67
N LYS A 128 -10.94 -14.65 14.50
CA LYS A 128 -10.85 -14.71 15.98
C LYS A 128 -11.84 -15.68 16.61
N LEU A 129 -12.32 -16.68 15.85
CA LEU A 129 -13.33 -17.61 16.36
C LEU A 129 -12.75 -18.42 17.52
N SER A 130 -13.39 -18.31 18.68
CA SER A 130 -13.24 -19.24 19.80
C SER A 130 -14.21 -20.41 19.61
N PHE A 131 -13.71 -21.64 19.65
CA PHE A 131 -14.50 -22.87 19.64
C PHE A 131 -14.84 -23.32 21.07
#